data_AF-A0A4V3GX10-F1
#
_entry.id   AF-A0A4V3GX10-F1
#
_cell.length_a   1.000
_cell.length_b   1.000
_cell.length_c   1.000
_cell.angle_alpha   90.00
_cell.angle_beta   90.00
_cell.angle_gamma   90.00
#
_symmetry.space_group_name_H-M   'P 1'
#
loop_
_entity.id
_entity.type
_entity.pdbx_description
1 polymer ?
#
loop_
_entity_poly.entity_id
_entity_poly.type
_entity_poly.pdbx_seq_one_letter_code
_entity_poly.pdbx_strand_id
1 'polypeptide(L)'
;MSNGCNQNPIGVCSQAEGIGTTANGAASHAEGFQTMANNDTAHAEGTSTTASGAASHAEGFATTASGAHAHAEGSNTRALNLNAHAEGSNTSASGASSHSEGNLTTASGIASHAEGENTVASGLVSHAEGQGTIAQGESSHAEGDQTRANGRASHAEGNLTVASGIFAHAEGQRSIASGDLSHAEGNQTQAIGQNSHAEGALNIASGFTSHAEGVNTVASGTFSHTQGQATNANFLEGVHVMGKFGAADELSYSWYLANGTNPSMPGFAAKILSDGNVKIDGSVSSPAADYAELFETTDGNPIDFGYFVTLEGEKVRIANDQDDYILGITSAKPAFLSNSGDLRWKHKYLTTEWGEIMYEDIVLPPIFDIDGNVIAPQRKERRQVINPKWDPSKEYIPRSQRPEWVAVGIMGQLLVRDDGTCQPNGYCKQNDEGIATLANYGYRVMKRTGPNQILVVVNPA
;
A
#
# COMPACT_ATOMS: atom_id res chain seq x y z
N MET A 1 63.67 44.78 -22.55
CA MET A 1 62.65 45.78 -22.92
C MET A 1 61.35 45.31 -22.31
N SER A 2 60.78 46.08 -21.37
CA SER A 2 59.46 45.78 -20.81
C SER A 2 58.42 46.00 -21.92
N ASN A 3 57.91 44.92 -22.52
CA ASN A 3 56.75 45.05 -23.39
C ASN A 3 55.62 45.65 -22.55
N GLY A 4 55.01 46.74 -23.01
CA GLY A 4 54.03 47.55 -22.28
C GLY A 4 52.73 46.83 -21.87
N CYS A 5 52.70 45.51 -21.98
CA CYS A 5 51.57 44.65 -21.68
C CYS A 5 51.70 43.93 -20.32
N ASN A 6 52.77 44.09 -19.54
CA ASN A 6 52.92 43.42 -18.24
C ASN A 6 52.75 41.88 -18.33
N GLN A 7 53.59 41.25 -19.15
CA GLN A 7 53.64 39.79 -19.36
C GLN A 7 54.74 39.18 -18.47
N ASN A 8 54.38 38.25 -17.59
CA ASN A 8 55.28 37.71 -16.55
C ASN A 8 55.41 36.17 -16.62
N PRO A 9 56.23 35.61 -17.53
CA PRO A 9 56.55 34.18 -17.56
C PRO A 9 57.67 33.86 -16.57
N ILE A 10 57.31 33.59 -15.32
CA ILE A 10 58.24 33.41 -14.18
C ILE A 10 58.72 31.96 -14.07
N GLY A 11 57.85 30.98 -14.33
CA GLY A 11 58.18 29.57 -14.19
C GLY A 11 59.10 29.04 -15.30
N VAL A 12 59.81 27.93 -15.03
CA VAL A 12 60.68 27.28 -16.03
C VAL A 12 59.83 26.80 -17.21
N CYS A 13 60.21 27.15 -18.45
CA CYS A 13 59.45 26.82 -19.67
C CYS A 13 58.01 27.38 -19.67
N SER A 14 57.72 28.46 -18.93
CA SER A 14 56.40 29.11 -18.92
C SER A 14 56.21 30.09 -20.07
N GLN A 15 54.95 30.38 -20.41
CA GLN A 15 54.54 31.34 -21.44
C GLN A 15 53.48 32.29 -20.87
N ALA A 16 53.61 33.59 -21.15
CA ALA A 16 52.65 34.62 -20.75
C ALA A 16 52.37 35.57 -21.93
N GLU A 17 51.14 35.58 -22.43
CA GLU A 17 50.70 36.36 -23.59
C GLU A 17 49.57 37.33 -23.21
N GLY A 18 49.36 38.41 -23.98
CA GLY A 18 48.32 39.41 -23.66
C GLY A 18 48.72 40.45 -22.62
N ILE A 19 47.75 41.03 -21.89
CA ILE A 19 47.94 42.17 -20.97
C ILE A 19 47.70 41.76 -19.51
N GLY A 20 48.69 41.99 -18.64
CA GLY A 20 48.58 41.71 -17.20
C GLY A 20 48.57 40.22 -16.88
N THR A 21 49.29 39.42 -17.66
CA THR A 21 49.29 37.96 -17.55
C THR A 21 50.52 37.46 -16.80
N THR A 22 50.34 36.42 -15.98
CA THR A 22 51.41 35.87 -15.13
C THR A 22 51.38 34.34 -15.16
N ALA A 23 52.51 33.73 -15.51
CA ALA A 23 52.71 32.28 -15.54
C ALA A 23 53.85 31.90 -14.56
N ASN A 24 53.49 31.51 -13.33
CA ASN A 24 54.45 31.24 -12.25
C ASN A 24 54.96 29.79 -12.20
N GLY A 25 54.19 28.82 -12.68
CA GLY A 25 54.51 27.40 -12.56
C GLY A 25 55.44 26.86 -13.66
N ALA A 26 56.06 25.71 -13.43
CA ALA A 26 56.85 25.06 -14.48
C ALA A 26 55.94 24.62 -15.62
N ALA A 27 56.31 24.96 -16.87
CA ALA A 27 55.52 24.71 -18.07
C ALA A 27 54.07 25.26 -18.02
N SER A 28 53.82 26.31 -17.23
CA SER A 28 52.50 26.95 -17.16
C SER A 28 52.28 27.94 -18.31
N HIS A 29 51.03 28.14 -18.73
CA HIS A 29 50.66 29.07 -19.79
C HIS A 29 49.56 30.03 -19.31
N ALA A 30 49.74 31.33 -19.52
CA ALA A 30 48.74 32.35 -19.22
C ALA A 30 48.55 33.29 -20.42
N GLU A 31 47.34 33.40 -20.97
CA GLU A 31 47.04 34.29 -22.10
C GLU A 31 45.78 35.14 -21.85
N GLY A 32 45.63 36.27 -22.56
CA GLY A 32 44.46 37.16 -22.47
C GLY A 32 44.65 38.45 -21.64
N PHE A 33 43.68 38.80 -20.78
CA PHE A 33 43.68 40.03 -19.97
C PHE A 33 43.55 39.71 -18.48
N GLN A 34 44.53 40.08 -17.66
CA GLN A 34 44.56 39.84 -16.21
C GLN A 34 44.44 38.34 -15.84
N THR A 35 45.18 37.46 -16.51
CA THR A 35 45.13 36.02 -16.26
C THR A 35 46.35 35.52 -15.46
N MET A 36 46.15 34.50 -14.63
CA MET A 36 47.20 33.95 -13.76
C MET A 36 47.24 32.42 -13.79
N ALA A 37 48.36 31.83 -14.21
CA ALA A 37 48.65 30.41 -14.12
C ALA A 37 49.76 30.17 -13.06
N ASN A 38 49.39 29.71 -11.85
CA ASN A 38 50.27 29.76 -10.68
C ASN A 38 51.07 28.49 -10.39
N ASN A 39 50.71 27.35 -10.97
CA ASN A 39 51.26 26.04 -10.61
C ASN A 39 51.73 25.26 -11.85
N ASP A 40 52.44 24.16 -11.63
CA ASP A 40 53.03 23.36 -12.68
C ASP A 40 51.97 22.89 -13.68
N THR A 41 52.27 23.08 -14.97
CA THR A 41 51.40 22.76 -16.12
C THR A 41 50.01 23.39 -16.07
N ALA A 42 49.80 24.45 -15.27
CA ALA A 42 48.53 25.17 -15.24
C ALA A 42 48.33 26.01 -16.50
N HIS A 43 47.09 26.11 -16.98
CA HIS A 43 46.71 26.93 -18.14
C HIS A 43 45.61 27.91 -17.75
N ALA A 44 45.78 29.20 -18.03
CA ALA A 44 44.77 30.23 -17.81
C ALA A 44 44.61 31.11 -19.05
N GLU A 45 43.41 31.18 -19.62
CA GLU A 45 43.09 31.99 -20.79
C GLU A 45 41.83 32.85 -20.59
N GLY A 46 41.66 33.91 -21.38
CA GLY A 46 40.49 34.78 -21.33
C GLY A 46 40.68 36.09 -20.54
N THR A 47 39.73 36.45 -19.66
CA THR A 47 39.71 37.71 -18.91
C THR A 47 39.51 37.48 -17.41
N SER A 48 40.43 37.97 -16.58
CA SER A 48 40.39 37.82 -15.13
C SER A 48 40.33 36.36 -14.65
N THR A 49 41.00 35.45 -15.35
CA THR A 49 41.00 34.01 -15.05
C THR A 49 42.19 33.60 -14.19
N THR A 50 42.02 32.59 -13.34
CA THR A 50 43.09 32.10 -12.44
C THR A 50 43.11 30.58 -12.40
N ALA A 51 44.20 29.98 -12.86
CA ALA A 51 44.52 28.57 -12.71
C ALA A 51 45.64 28.40 -11.68
N SER A 52 45.36 27.83 -10.51
CA SER A 52 46.30 27.75 -9.38
C SER A 52 46.55 26.33 -8.85
N GLY A 53 45.85 25.33 -9.38
CA GLY A 53 46.15 23.94 -9.12
C GLY A 53 47.19 23.38 -10.09
N ALA A 54 47.93 22.35 -9.69
CA ALA A 54 48.80 21.62 -10.61
C ALA A 54 47.95 21.01 -11.74
N ALA A 55 48.36 21.21 -12.99
CA ALA A 55 47.62 20.81 -14.18
C ALA A 55 46.16 21.33 -14.25
N SER A 56 45.84 22.44 -13.58
CA SER A 56 44.50 23.04 -13.66
C SER A 56 44.34 23.90 -14.93
N HIS A 57 43.12 23.98 -15.46
CA HIS A 57 42.78 24.80 -16.61
C HIS A 57 41.65 25.79 -16.25
N ALA A 58 41.81 27.08 -16.54
CA ALA A 58 40.79 28.10 -16.37
C ALA A 58 40.64 28.96 -17.62
N GLU A 59 39.46 28.99 -18.23
CA GLU A 59 39.18 29.75 -19.46
C GLU A 59 37.90 30.60 -19.33
N GLY A 60 37.77 31.66 -20.13
CA GLY A 60 36.57 32.52 -20.15
C GLY A 60 36.68 33.85 -19.38
N PHE A 61 35.64 34.23 -18.64
CA PHE A 61 35.55 35.51 -17.90
C PHE A 61 35.41 35.28 -16.39
N ALA A 62 36.33 35.81 -15.58
CA ALA A 62 36.30 35.70 -14.12
C ALA A 62 36.23 34.26 -13.60
N THR A 63 36.94 33.33 -14.24
CA THR A 63 36.94 31.90 -13.88
C THR A 63 38.12 31.55 -12.97
N THR A 64 37.94 30.56 -12.09
CA THR A 64 38.98 30.13 -11.15
C THR A 64 39.04 28.60 -11.05
N ALA A 65 40.16 28.02 -11.45
CA ALA A 65 40.50 26.62 -11.20
C ALA A 65 41.63 26.56 -10.16
N SER A 66 41.36 26.05 -8.96
CA SER A 66 42.34 26.04 -7.85
C SER A 66 42.70 24.66 -7.31
N GLY A 67 41.90 23.64 -7.64
CA GLY A 67 42.27 22.25 -7.36
C GLY A 67 43.23 21.67 -8.39
N ALA A 68 44.01 20.66 -7.99
CA ALA A 68 44.82 19.91 -8.95
C ALA A 68 43.93 19.22 -9.99
N HIS A 69 44.32 19.31 -11.27
CA HIS A 69 43.52 18.83 -12.42
C HIS A 69 42.10 19.43 -12.50
N ALA A 70 41.84 20.56 -11.84
CA ALA A 70 40.55 21.22 -11.93
C ALA A 70 40.38 21.94 -13.26
N HIS A 71 39.15 21.98 -13.79
CA HIS A 71 38.79 22.69 -15.01
C HIS A 71 37.67 23.70 -14.72
N ALA A 72 37.84 24.97 -15.10
CA ALA A 72 36.83 25.99 -14.97
C ALA A 72 36.68 26.79 -16.28
N GLU A 73 35.53 26.71 -16.94
CA GLU A 73 35.25 27.42 -18.20
C GLU A 73 33.97 28.27 -18.10
N GLY A 74 33.81 29.27 -18.97
CA GLY A 74 32.60 30.12 -19.02
C GLY A 74 32.72 31.46 -18.30
N SER A 75 31.73 31.85 -17.49
CA SER A 75 31.63 33.16 -16.84
C SER A 75 31.38 33.05 -15.34
N ASN A 76 32.26 33.61 -14.50
CA ASN A 76 32.17 33.53 -13.04
C ASN A 76 32.13 32.09 -12.51
N THR A 77 32.88 31.17 -13.12
CA THR A 77 32.90 29.75 -12.75
C THR A 77 34.06 29.41 -11.83
N ARG A 78 33.86 28.44 -10.92
CA ARG A 78 34.81 28.09 -9.86
C ARG A 78 34.97 26.59 -9.73
N ALA A 79 36.13 26.05 -10.05
CA ALA A 79 36.52 24.66 -9.78
C ALA A 79 37.60 24.62 -8.68
N LEU A 80 37.23 24.24 -7.46
CA LEU A 80 38.01 24.53 -6.25
C LEU A 80 38.78 23.34 -5.66
N ASN A 81 38.54 22.12 -6.15
CA ASN A 81 39.07 20.91 -5.54
C ASN A 81 39.67 19.94 -6.57
N LEU A 82 40.31 18.86 -6.11
CA LEU A 82 40.93 17.85 -6.95
C LEU A 82 39.93 17.33 -7.99
N ASN A 83 40.30 17.37 -9.28
CA ASN A 83 39.47 16.93 -10.42
C ASN A 83 38.08 17.60 -10.52
N ALA A 84 37.87 18.76 -9.88
CA ALA A 84 36.60 19.47 -10.00
C ALA A 84 36.44 20.07 -11.41
N HIS A 85 35.23 20.04 -11.96
CA HIS A 85 34.91 20.64 -13.25
C HIS A 85 33.73 21.61 -13.09
N ALA A 86 33.89 22.86 -13.52
CA ALA A 86 32.82 23.86 -13.51
C ALA A 86 32.72 24.58 -14.86
N GLU A 87 31.56 24.55 -15.49
CA GLU A 87 31.29 25.19 -16.78
C GLU A 87 29.98 25.99 -16.76
N GLY A 88 29.79 26.93 -17.70
CA GLY A 88 28.59 27.77 -17.78
C GLY A 88 28.72 29.16 -17.14
N SER A 89 27.71 29.60 -16.37
CA SER A 89 27.61 30.94 -15.82
C SER A 89 27.25 30.94 -14.33
N ASN A 90 28.12 31.53 -13.50
CA ASN A 90 27.98 31.55 -12.04
C ASN A 90 27.91 30.13 -11.43
N THR A 91 28.73 29.20 -11.91
CA THR A 91 28.76 27.81 -11.44
C THR A 91 29.93 27.55 -10.49
N SER A 92 29.76 26.61 -9.55
CA SER A 92 30.79 26.31 -8.56
C SER A 92 30.88 24.82 -8.25
N ALA A 93 31.97 24.19 -8.66
CA ALA A 93 32.37 22.83 -8.30
C ALA A 93 33.45 22.86 -7.19
N SER A 94 33.08 22.50 -5.97
CA SER A 94 33.94 22.59 -4.77
C SER A 94 34.20 21.27 -4.06
N GLY A 95 33.52 20.20 -4.46
CA GLY A 95 33.81 18.84 -4.03
C GLY A 95 34.95 18.21 -4.83
N ALA A 96 35.62 17.22 -4.26
CA ALA A 96 36.59 16.43 -5.03
C ALA A 96 35.84 15.63 -6.12
N SER A 97 36.33 15.69 -7.37
CA SER A 97 35.69 15.11 -8.54
C SER A 97 34.24 15.57 -8.78
N SER A 98 33.83 16.74 -8.28
CA SER A 98 32.48 17.27 -8.51
C SER A 98 32.38 17.94 -9.89
N HIS A 99 31.20 17.90 -10.52
CA HIS A 99 30.91 18.57 -11.78
C HIS A 99 29.73 19.55 -11.62
N SER A 100 29.87 20.79 -12.11
CA SER A 100 28.83 21.82 -12.07
C SER A 100 28.71 22.49 -13.43
N GLU A 101 27.59 22.34 -14.12
CA GLU A 101 27.32 22.93 -15.44
C GLU A 101 26.04 23.80 -15.39
N GLY A 102 25.89 24.78 -16.28
CA GLY A 102 24.64 25.54 -16.48
C GLY A 102 24.66 26.96 -15.92
N ASN A 103 23.58 27.40 -15.26
CA ASN A 103 23.45 28.75 -14.69
C ASN A 103 23.16 28.69 -13.19
N LEU A 104 23.96 29.39 -12.37
CA LEU A 104 23.78 29.44 -10.91
C LEU A 104 23.81 28.04 -10.24
N THR A 105 24.60 27.10 -10.77
CA THR A 105 24.67 25.74 -10.24
C THR A 105 25.81 25.57 -9.23
N THR A 106 25.63 24.69 -8.25
CA THR A 106 26.64 24.40 -7.23
C THR A 106 26.75 22.90 -6.97
N ALA A 107 27.93 22.34 -7.22
CA ALA A 107 28.31 20.99 -6.85
C ALA A 107 29.36 21.04 -5.72
N SER A 108 28.97 20.68 -4.50
CA SER A 108 29.83 20.77 -3.30
C SER A 108 30.12 19.45 -2.62
N GLY A 109 29.39 18.39 -2.97
CA GLY A 109 29.65 17.04 -2.50
C GLY A 109 30.81 16.38 -3.24
N ILE A 110 31.47 15.43 -2.61
CA ILE A 110 32.48 14.60 -3.30
C ILE A 110 31.75 13.81 -4.40
N ALA A 111 32.29 13.85 -5.62
CA ALA A 111 31.70 13.22 -6.81
C ALA A 111 30.23 13.62 -7.08
N SER A 112 29.80 14.79 -6.61
CA SER A 112 28.46 15.32 -6.89
C SER A 112 28.37 15.93 -8.28
N HIS A 113 27.19 15.88 -8.90
CA HIS A 113 26.89 16.51 -10.18
C HIS A 113 25.71 17.48 -10.06
N ALA A 114 25.87 18.72 -10.53
CA ALA A 114 24.80 19.70 -10.62
C ALA A 114 24.72 20.30 -12.02
N GLU A 115 23.57 20.20 -12.69
CA GLU A 115 23.33 20.75 -14.03
C GLU A 115 22.00 21.50 -14.10
N GLY A 116 21.83 22.42 -15.07
CA GLY A 116 20.60 23.19 -15.27
C GLY A 116 20.64 24.63 -14.74
N GLU A 117 19.54 25.10 -14.12
CA GLU A 117 19.41 26.47 -13.59
C GLU A 117 19.15 26.45 -12.08
N ASN A 118 19.99 27.14 -11.29
CA ASN A 118 19.82 27.28 -9.84
C ASN A 118 19.76 25.92 -9.11
N THR A 119 20.59 24.96 -9.53
CA THR A 119 20.62 23.60 -8.96
C THR A 119 21.76 23.43 -7.95
N VAL A 120 21.53 22.60 -6.93
CA VAL A 120 22.50 22.36 -5.85
C VAL A 120 22.64 20.88 -5.56
N ALA A 121 23.84 20.34 -5.79
CA ALA A 121 24.24 18.99 -5.39
C ALA A 121 25.29 19.07 -4.27
N SER A 122 24.94 18.68 -3.06
CA SER A 122 25.78 18.83 -1.86
C SER A 122 26.05 17.54 -1.09
N GLY A 123 25.35 16.46 -1.43
CA GLY A 123 25.60 15.14 -0.87
C GLY A 123 26.77 14.42 -1.56
N LEU A 124 27.35 13.44 -0.87
CA LEU A 124 28.33 12.53 -1.46
C LEU A 124 27.67 11.76 -2.62
N VAL A 125 28.23 11.84 -3.84
CA VAL A 125 27.68 11.19 -5.05
C VAL A 125 26.23 11.63 -5.35
N SER A 126 25.83 12.84 -4.95
CA SER A 126 24.48 13.35 -5.24
C SER A 126 24.38 13.91 -6.66
N HIS A 127 23.20 13.81 -7.28
CA HIS A 127 22.91 14.40 -8.60
C HIS A 127 21.71 15.36 -8.51
N ALA A 128 21.86 16.59 -9.01
CA ALA A 128 20.77 17.55 -9.15
C ALA A 128 20.71 18.09 -10.60
N GLU A 129 19.58 17.93 -11.27
CA GLU A 129 19.35 18.41 -12.65
C GLU A 129 18.01 19.16 -12.76
N GLY A 130 17.87 20.07 -13.72
CA GLY A 130 16.63 20.83 -13.96
C GLY A 130 16.65 22.29 -13.46
N GLN A 131 15.54 22.77 -12.90
CA GLN A 131 15.37 24.16 -12.43
C GLN A 131 15.11 24.21 -10.92
N GLY A 132 15.98 24.88 -10.15
CA GLY A 132 15.78 25.06 -8.71
C GLY A 132 15.81 23.77 -7.90
N THR A 133 16.45 22.71 -8.41
CA THR A 133 16.50 21.38 -7.78
C THR A 133 17.63 21.28 -6.77
N ILE A 134 17.44 20.47 -5.73
CA ILE A 134 18.39 20.33 -4.63
C ILE A 134 18.54 18.86 -4.24
N ALA A 135 19.76 18.34 -4.34
CA ALA A 135 20.16 17.01 -3.87
C ALA A 135 21.18 17.13 -2.72
N GLN A 136 20.76 16.81 -1.50
CA GLN A 136 21.59 16.98 -0.29
C GLN A 136 21.95 15.66 0.41
N GLY A 137 21.22 14.58 0.13
CA GLY A 137 21.51 13.27 0.70
C GLY A 137 22.71 12.60 0.05
N GLU A 138 23.39 11.72 0.78
CA GLU A 138 24.36 10.80 0.17
C GLU A 138 23.65 9.94 -0.88
N SER A 139 24.18 9.91 -2.11
CA SER A 139 23.60 9.22 -3.28
C SER A 139 22.17 9.65 -3.62
N SER A 140 21.75 10.86 -3.24
CA SER A 140 20.43 11.38 -3.58
C SER A 140 20.38 11.90 -5.03
N HIS A 141 19.23 11.78 -5.68
CA HIS A 141 18.96 12.32 -7.01
C HIS A 141 17.74 13.26 -6.97
N ALA A 142 17.88 14.49 -7.49
CA ALA A 142 16.76 15.42 -7.69
C ALA A 142 16.71 15.91 -9.14
N GLU A 143 15.58 15.69 -9.83
CA GLU A 143 15.35 16.13 -11.22
C GLU A 143 14.01 16.89 -11.36
N GLY A 144 13.88 17.76 -12.35
CA GLY A 144 12.64 18.50 -12.64
C GLY A 144 12.63 19.98 -12.22
N ASP A 145 11.50 20.48 -11.68
CA ASP A 145 11.31 21.88 -11.27
C ASP A 145 11.02 21.99 -9.77
N GLN A 146 11.91 22.66 -9.05
CA GLN A 146 11.85 22.92 -7.60
C GLN A 146 11.76 21.66 -6.73
N THR A 147 12.38 20.56 -7.16
CA THR A 147 12.40 19.28 -6.45
C THR A 147 13.53 19.22 -5.40
N ARG A 148 13.34 18.42 -4.34
CA ARG A 148 14.32 18.25 -3.26
C ARG A 148 14.49 16.79 -2.84
N ALA A 149 15.70 16.28 -2.95
CA ALA A 149 16.10 14.96 -2.46
C ALA A 149 17.07 15.12 -1.29
N ASN A 150 16.55 15.06 -0.06
CA ASN A 150 17.29 15.33 1.17
C ASN A 150 17.76 14.05 1.89
N GLY A 151 17.10 12.91 1.64
CA GLY A 151 17.39 11.64 2.30
C GLY A 151 18.57 10.91 1.65
N ARG A 152 19.26 10.07 2.42
CA ARG A 152 20.27 9.16 1.83
C ARG A 152 19.58 8.25 0.82
N ALA A 153 20.14 8.17 -0.39
CA ALA A 153 19.62 7.42 -1.52
C ALA A 153 18.16 7.76 -1.87
N SER A 154 17.69 8.97 -1.55
CA SER A 154 16.35 9.42 -1.93
C SER A 154 16.32 9.91 -3.37
N HIS A 155 15.17 9.76 -4.02
CA HIS A 155 14.92 10.26 -5.38
C HIS A 155 13.70 11.19 -5.40
N ALA A 156 13.82 12.38 -5.99
CA ALA A 156 12.72 13.31 -6.17
C ALA A 156 12.66 13.81 -7.62
N GLU A 157 11.57 13.54 -8.32
CA GLU A 157 11.33 13.92 -9.71
C GLU A 157 9.99 14.68 -9.87
N GLY A 158 9.86 15.47 -10.94
CA GLY A 158 8.62 16.20 -11.26
C GLY A 158 8.62 17.68 -10.85
N ASN A 159 7.52 18.16 -10.25
CA ASN A 159 7.32 19.58 -9.90
C ASN A 159 7.04 19.74 -8.40
N LEU A 160 7.85 20.54 -7.69
CA LEU A 160 7.69 20.82 -6.26
C LEU A 160 7.67 19.55 -5.37
N THR A 161 8.32 18.47 -5.80
CA THR A 161 8.37 17.20 -5.03
C THR A 161 9.47 17.22 -3.99
N VAL A 162 9.27 16.47 -2.90
CA VAL A 162 10.23 16.38 -1.79
C VAL A 162 10.36 14.93 -1.32
N ALA A 163 11.57 14.36 -1.44
CA ALA A 163 11.93 13.08 -0.85
C ALA A 163 12.94 13.32 0.29
N SER A 164 12.56 13.04 1.53
CA SER A 164 13.40 13.33 2.72
C SER A 164 13.72 12.10 3.57
N GLY A 165 12.97 11.00 3.43
CA GLY A 165 13.31 9.73 4.09
C GLY A 165 14.48 9.02 3.41
N ILE A 166 15.15 8.13 4.14
CA ILE A 166 16.18 7.25 3.59
C ILE A 166 15.51 6.33 2.56
N PHE A 167 16.06 6.23 1.34
CA PHE A 167 15.47 5.49 0.21
C PHE A 167 14.04 5.94 -0.17
N ALA A 168 13.64 7.16 0.20
CA ALA A 168 12.33 7.68 -0.18
C ALA A 168 12.29 8.06 -1.67
N HIS A 169 11.13 7.86 -2.31
CA HIS A 169 10.88 8.26 -3.70
C HIS A 169 9.65 9.16 -3.78
N ALA A 170 9.78 10.32 -4.42
CA ALA A 170 8.67 11.25 -4.66
C ALA A 170 8.60 11.68 -6.12
N GLU A 171 7.47 11.43 -6.78
CA GLU A 171 7.23 11.78 -8.18
C GLU A 171 5.88 12.51 -8.39
N GLY A 172 5.75 13.22 -9.51
CA GLY A 172 4.54 13.97 -9.87
C GLY A 172 4.56 15.45 -9.49
N GLN A 173 3.50 15.96 -8.86
CA GLN A 173 3.36 17.38 -8.50
C GLN A 173 3.04 17.57 -7.02
N ARG A 174 3.91 18.31 -6.30
CA ARG A 174 3.77 18.61 -4.87
C ARG A 174 3.67 17.36 -3.98
N SER A 175 4.22 16.24 -4.43
CA SER A 175 4.27 14.97 -3.70
C SER A 175 5.39 15.01 -2.65
N ILE A 176 5.13 14.41 -1.47
CA ILE A 176 6.09 14.39 -0.35
C ILE A 176 6.27 12.95 0.13
N ALA A 177 7.49 12.44 0.05
CA ALA A 177 7.91 11.16 0.62
C ALA A 177 8.89 11.42 1.77
N SER A 178 8.41 11.36 3.02
CA SER A 178 9.18 11.72 4.21
C SER A 178 9.45 10.54 5.16
N GLY A 179 8.75 9.42 5.00
CA GLY A 179 9.08 8.19 5.69
C GLY A 179 10.27 7.47 5.05
N ASP A 180 11.04 6.75 5.83
CA ASP A 180 12.07 5.86 5.27
C ASP A 180 11.40 4.78 4.40
N LEU A 181 11.97 4.51 3.22
CA LEU A 181 11.42 3.60 2.21
C LEU A 181 10.01 4.00 1.72
N SER A 182 9.59 5.25 1.93
CA SER A 182 8.27 5.71 1.48
C SER A 182 8.25 6.06 0.00
N HIS A 183 7.09 5.89 -0.64
CA HIS A 183 6.85 6.24 -2.03
C HIS A 183 5.61 7.13 -2.15
N ALA A 184 5.75 8.31 -2.78
CA ALA A 184 4.64 9.21 -3.04
C ALA A 184 4.59 9.60 -4.53
N GLU A 185 3.52 9.24 -5.21
CA GLU A 185 3.29 9.54 -6.64
C GLU A 185 1.96 10.28 -6.85
N GLY A 186 1.86 11.09 -7.90
CA GLY A 186 0.63 11.80 -8.28
C GLY A 186 0.60 13.29 -7.91
N ASN A 187 -0.53 13.79 -7.39
CA ASN A 187 -0.77 15.21 -7.14
C ASN A 187 -1.04 15.50 -5.65
N GLN A 188 -0.14 16.23 -5.00
CA GLN A 188 -0.27 16.57 -3.56
C GLN A 188 -0.42 15.34 -2.65
N THR A 189 0.21 14.21 -3.00
CA THR A 189 0.23 13.01 -2.17
C THR A 189 1.34 13.08 -1.13
N GLN A 190 1.12 12.42 0.02
CA GLN A 190 2.06 12.43 1.14
C GLN A 190 2.24 11.02 1.70
N ALA A 191 3.43 10.46 1.53
CA ALA A 191 3.85 9.21 2.16
C ALA A 191 4.80 9.54 3.33
N ILE A 192 4.26 9.50 4.55
CA ILE A 192 4.93 9.99 5.77
C ILE A 192 5.33 8.83 6.68
N GLY A 193 4.58 7.72 6.63
CA GLY A 193 4.94 6.51 7.37
C GLY A 193 6.15 5.81 6.76
N GLN A 194 6.95 5.14 7.59
CA GLN A 194 7.98 4.23 7.08
C GLN A 194 7.32 3.12 6.23
N ASN A 195 7.92 2.81 5.07
CA ASN A 195 7.40 1.86 4.08
C ASN A 195 5.98 2.19 3.57
N SER A 196 5.54 3.44 3.69
CA SER A 196 4.20 3.85 3.23
C SER A 196 4.19 4.16 1.74
N HIS A 197 3.02 3.97 1.11
CA HIS A 197 2.80 4.31 -0.30
C HIS A 197 1.55 5.19 -0.44
N ALA A 198 1.67 6.31 -1.17
CA ALA A 198 0.55 7.19 -1.48
C ALA A 198 0.53 7.53 -2.98
N GLU A 199 -0.56 7.19 -3.67
CA GLU A 199 -0.74 7.40 -5.12
C GLU A 199 -2.07 8.11 -5.42
N GLY A 200 -2.18 8.88 -6.51
CA GLY A 200 -3.42 9.58 -6.88
C GLY A 200 -3.41 11.08 -6.53
N ALA A 201 -4.42 11.58 -5.81
CA ALA A 201 -4.52 13.01 -5.50
C ALA A 201 -4.93 13.31 -4.04
N LEU A 202 -4.19 14.21 -3.37
CA LEU A 202 -4.47 14.66 -1.99
C LEU A 202 -4.44 13.54 -0.92
N ASN A 203 -3.81 12.41 -1.22
CA ASN A 203 -3.79 11.25 -0.32
C ASN A 203 -2.68 11.34 0.71
N ILE A 204 -2.93 10.78 1.89
CA ILE A 204 -1.97 10.74 3.00
C ILE A 204 -1.83 9.31 3.50
N ALA A 205 -0.65 8.72 3.34
CA ALA A 205 -0.27 7.44 3.94
C ALA A 205 0.70 7.73 5.11
N SER A 206 0.19 7.70 6.34
CA SER A 206 0.96 8.07 7.54
C SER A 206 1.16 6.93 8.53
N GLY A 207 0.50 5.79 8.33
CA GLY A 207 0.77 4.58 9.11
C GLY A 207 2.05 3.86 8.65
N PHE A 208 2.67 3.09 9.54
CA PHE A 208 3.72 2.17 9.13
C PHE A 208 3.16 1.18 8.11
N THR A 209 3.85 1.04 6.97
CA THR A 209 3.46 0.19 5.83
C THR A 209 2.01 0.37 5.38
N SER A 210 1.48 1.59 5.47
CA SER A 210 0.14 1.93 5.00
C SER A 210 0.09 2.24 3.50
N HIS A 211 -1.05 2.02 2.87
CA HIS A 211 -1.30 2.37 1.47
C HIS A 211 -2.52 3.29 1.32
N ALA A 212 -2.36 4.42 0.62
CA ALA A 212 -3.45 5.35 0.32
C ALA A 212 -3.54 5.63 -1.20
N GLU A 213 -4.65 5.23 -1.83
CA GLU A 213 -4.93 5.47 -3.26
C GLU A 213 -6.24 6.26 -3.46
N GLY A 214 -6.45 6.81 -4.66
CA GLY A 214 -7.67 7.54 -5.03
C GLY A 214 -7.60 9.06 -4.82
N VAL A 215 -8.63 9.66 -4.22
CA VAL A 215 -8.71 11.11 -3.99
C VAL A 215 -9.07 11.44 -2.55
N ASN A 216 -8.20 12.21 -1.88
CA ASN A 216 -8.39 12.68 -0.51
C ASN A 216 -8.56 11.54 0.52
N THR A 217 -7.85 10.43 0.35
CA THR A 217 -7.88 9.27 1.25
C THR A 217 -6.76 9.35 2.29
N VAL A 218 -6.98 8.77 3.47
CA VAL A 218 -6.04 8.83 4.61
C VAL A 218 -5.83 7.45 5.23
N ALA A 219 -4.68 6.84 4.96
CA ALA A 219 -4.24 5.58 5.56
C ALA A 219 -3.35 5.86 6.77
N SER A 220 -3.96 6.22 7.90
CA SER A 220 -3.26 6.60 9.15
C SER A 220 -3.00 5.46 10.12
N GLY A 221 -3.57 4.27 9.87
CA GLY A 221 -3.33 3.08 10.68
C GLY A 221 -2.12 2.29 10.20
N THR A 222 -1.41 1.65 11.13
CA THR A 222 -0.35 0.67 10.79
C THR A 222 -0.98 -0.45 9.94
N PHE A 223 -0.33 -0.85 8.85
CA PHE A 223 -0.86 -1.85 7.89
C PHE A 223 -2.19 -1.48 7.20
N SER A 224 -2.68 -0.24 7.33
CA SER A 224 -3.99 0.13 6.79
C SER A 224 -3.93 0.40 5.28
N HIS A 225 -5.06 0.18 4.60
CA HIS A 225 -5.27 0.50 3.20
C HIS A 225 -6.54 1.32 3.03
N THR A 226 -6.44 2.51 2.43
CA THR A 226 -7.60 3.33 2.06
C THR A 226 -7.62 3.64 0.58
N GLN A 227 -8.80 3.49 -0.04
CA GLN A 227 -9.01 3.77 -1.46
C GLN A 227 -10.34 4.48 -1.73
N GLY A 228 -10.49 5.03 -2.94
CA GLY A 228 -11.70 5.72 -3.39
C GLY A 228 -11.67 7.22 -3.13
N GLN A 229 -12.76 7.80 -2.62
CA GLN A 229 -12.88 9.25 -2.42
C GLN A 229 -13.16 9.60 -0.96
N ALA A 230 -12.31 10.40 -0.31
CA ALA A 230 -12.51 10.85 1.07
C ALA A 230 -12.75 9.70 2.06
N THR A 231 -11.92 8.66 1.99
CA THR A 231 -11.93 7.53 2.93
C THR A 231 -10.81 7.65 3.97
N ASN A 232 -11.00 7.11 5.17
CA ASN A 232 -10.04 7.28 6.27
C ASN A 232 -9.93 6.00 7.14
N ALA A 233 -8.71 5.55 7.42
CA ALA A 233 -8.44 4.41 8.30
C ALA A 233 -8.67 4.71 9.79
N ASN A 234 -8.75 5.99 10.16
CA ASN A 234 -9.01 6.50 11.51
C ASN A 234 -8.05 5.90 12.56
N PHE A 235 -6.78 5.75 12.18
CA PHE A 235 -5.71 5.16 12.98
C PHE A 235 -5.93 3.69 13.37
N LEU A 236 -6.95 3.01 12.81
CA LEU A 236 -7.18 1.59 13.06
C LEU A 236 -6.19 0.73 12.28
N GLU A 237 -5.60 -0.24 12.96
CA GLU A 237 -4.58 -1.11 12.39
C GLU A 237 -5.20 -2.07 11.36
N GLY A 238 -4.52 -2.30 10.24
CA GLY A 238 -4.87 -3.35 9.27
C GLY A 238 -6.25 -3.21 8.62
N VAL A 239 -6.91 -2.06 8.72
CA VAL A 239 -8.23 -1.87 8.11
C VAL A 239 -8.11 -1.65 6.60
N HIS A 240 -9.11 -2.12 5.86
CA HIS A 240 -9.32 -1.78 4.46
C HIS A 240 -10.57 -0.92 4.33
N VAL A 241 -10.45 0.32 3.86
CA VAL A 241 -11.58 1.23 3.66
C VAL A 241 -11.66 1.63 2.20
N MET A 242 -12.79 1.33 1.54
CA MET A 242 -13.02 1.67 0.14
C MET A 242 -14.35 2.36 -0.08
N GLY A 243 -14.53 2.99 -1.24
CA GLY A 243 -15.78 3.66 -1.62
C GLY A 243 -15.69 5.17 -1.49
N LYS A 244 -16.72 5.82 -0.96
CA LYS A 244 -16.75 7.29 -0.83
C LYS A 244 -17.21 7.77 0.54
N PHE A 245 -16.55 8.81 1.04
CA PHE A 245 -16.93 9.55 2.24
C PHE A 245 -17.18 8.63 3.45
N GLY A 246 -16.13 8.02 4.01
CA GLY A 246 -16.28 7.14 5.16
C GLY A 246 -14.98 6.92 5.93
N ALA A 247 -15.09 6.72 7.24
CA ALA A 247 -13.94 6.56 8.12
C ALA A 247 -14.15 5.35 9.03
N ALA A 248 -13.21 4.40 9.04
CA ALA A 248 -13.30 3.20 9.87
C ALA A 248 -13.56 3.58 11.35
N ASP A 249 -14.47 2.86 12.00
CA ASP A 249 -15.10 3.33 13.24
C ASP A 249 -15.32 2.22 14.29
N GLU A 250 -14.88 0.99 14.03
CA GLU A 250 -15.25 -0.14 14.88
C GLU A 250 -14.05 -1.00 15.30
N LEU A 251 -13.63 -1.97 14.47
CA LEU A 251 -12.54 -2.88 14.77
C LEU A 251 -11.36 -2.71 13.81
N SER A 252 -10.15 -2.92 14.33
CA SER A 252 -8.94 -3.11 13.52
C SER A 252 -9.07 -4.40 12.69
N TYR A 253 -8.22 -4.57 11.67
CA TYR A 253 -8.20 -5.74 10.78
C TYR A 253 -9.56 -6.08 10.18
N SER A 254 -10.33 -5.04 9.84
CA SER A 254 -11.70 -5.13 9.35
C SER A 254 -11.83 -4.44 7.99
N TRP A 255 -12.86 -4.82 7.23
CA TRP A 255 -13.16 -4.29 5.91
C TRP A 255 -14.40 -3.41 5.95
N TYR A 256 -14.33 -2.24 5.32
CA TYR A 256 -15.36 -1.22 5.35
C TYR A 256 -15.69 -0.73 3.93
N LEU A 257 -16.98 -0.78 3.55
CA LEU A 257 -17.49 -0.18 2.32
C LEU A 257 -18.17 1.15 2.60
N ALA A 258 -17.43 2.24 2.42
CA ALA A 258 -17.91 3.60 2.58
C ALA A 258 -18.88 4.00 1.46
N ASN A 259 -19.98 4.64 1.86
CA ASN A 259 -20.99 5.20 0.96
C ASN A 259 -21.65 6.44 1.58
N GLY A 260 -20.85 7.34 2.13
CA GLY A 260 -21.35 8.65 2.57
C GLY A 260 -21.74 9.54 1.40
N THR A 261 -22.29 10.71 1.71
CA THR A 261 -22.77 11.66 0.70
C THR A 261 -21.81 12.82 0.48
N ASN A 262 -21.05 13.20 1.51
CA ASN A 262 -19.95 14.16 1.48
C ASN A 262 -19.05 13.99 2.73
N PRO A 263 -17.90 14.68 2.83
CA PRO A 263 -16.98 14.50 3.96
C PRO A 263 -17.56 14.78 5.34
N SER A 264 -18.60 15.62 5.45
CA SER A 264 -19.29 15.93 6.71
C SER A 264 -20.42 14.94 7.05
N MET A 265 -20.78 14.06 6.11
CA MET A 265 -21.82 13.04 6.27
C MET A 265 -21.27 11.67 5.84
N PRO A 266 -20.33 11.11 6.64
CA PRO A 266 -19.77 9.80 6.36
C PRO A 266 -20.83 8.71 6.52
N GLY A 267 -20.65 7.60 5.81
CA GLY A 267 -21.58 6.47 5.90
C GLY A 267 -20.98 5.19 5.33
N PHE A 268 -21.65 4.08 5.61
CA PHE A 268 -21.25 2.76 5.13
C PHE A 268 -22.43 2.06 4.46
N ALA A 269 -22.15 1.28 3.42
CA ALA A 269 -23.12 0.34 2.86
C ALA A 269 -22.98 -1.06 3.50
N ALA A 270 -21.75 -1.44 3.88
CA ALA A 270 -21.46 -2.72 4.51
C ALA A 270 -20.13 -2.69 5.29
N LYS A 271 -19.99 -3.62 6.24
CA LYS A 271 -18.75 -3.90 6.98
C LYS A 271 -18.58 -5.41 7.21
N ILE A 272 -17.35 -5.90 7.14
CA ILE A 272 -16.94 -7.24 7.59
C ILE A 272 -15.91 -7.02 8.69
N LEU A 273 -16.24 -7.44 9.90
CA LEU A 273 -15.46 -7.16 11.09
C LEU A 273 -14.53 -8.34 11.43
N SER A 274 -13.43 -8.04 12.12
CA SER A 274 -12.42 -9.03 12.51
C SER A 274 -12.94 -10.11 13.48
N ASP A 275 -14.08 -9.88 14.13
CA ASP A 275 -14.77 -10.88 14.95
C ASP A 275 -15.62 -11.87 14.12
N GLY A 276 -15.76 -11.64 12.81
CA GLY A 276 -16.53 -12.43 11.86
C GLY A 276 -17.94 -11.91 11.61
N ASN A 277 -18.35 -10.81 12.25
CA ASN A 277 -19.66 -10.21 12.03
C ASN A 277 -19.71 -9.47 10.70
N VAL A 278 -20.83 -9.62 9.99
CA VAL A 278 -21.13 -8.91 8.74
C VAL A 278 -22.32 -8.01 8.97
N LYS A 279 -22.19 -6.73 8.63
CA LYS A 279 -23.25 -5.71 8.72
C LYS A 279 -23.52 -5.16 7.33
N ILE A 280 -24.76 -5.15 6.88
CA ILE A 280 -25.18 -4.68 5.55
C ILE A 280 -26.46 -3.85 5.72
N ASP A 281 -26.46 -2.62 5.23
CA ASP A 281 -27.64 -1.73 5.25
C ASP A 281 -28.63 -2.05 4.12
N GLY A 282 -28.15 -2.72 3.07
CA GLY A 282 -28.94 -3.22 1.95
C GLY A 282 -29.51 -4.62 2.17
N SER A 283 -29.74 -5.34 1.06
CA SER A 283 -30.22 -6.73 1.08
C SER A 283 -29.20 -7.69 0.49
N VAL A 284 -29.24 -8.94 0.93
CA VAL A 284 -28.54 -10.08 0.32
C VAL A 284 -29.57 -10.87 -0.48
N SER A 285 -29.32 -11.09 -1.77
CA SER A 285 -30.23 -11.83 -2.65
C SER A 285 -29.55 -13.07 -3.22
N SER A 286 -30.31 -14.15 -3.36
CA SER A 286 -29.83 -15.42 -3.90
C SER A 286 -30.95 -16.11 -4.69
N PRO A 287 -30.66 -16.76 -5.84
CA PRO A 287 -31.63 -17.56 -6.58
C PRO A 287 -31.79 -19.00 -6.02
N ALA A 288 -31.22 -19.25 -4.84
CA ALA A 288 -31.32 -20.51 -4.13
C ALA A 288 -32.68 -20.66 -3.41
N ALA A 289 -32.97 -21.84 -2.89
CA ALA A 289 -34.34 -22.29 -2.63
C ALA A 289 -34.91 -21.83 -1.27
N ASP A 290 -34.09 -21.89 -0.22
CA ASP A 290 -34.59 -21.94 1.16
C ASP A 290 -33.58 -21.48 2.21
N TYR A 291 -34.08 -21.26 3.43
CA TYR A 291 -33.29 -21.21 4.65
C TYR A 291 -33.16 -22.63 5.21
N ALA A 292 -31.93 -23.10 5.38
CA ALA A 292 -31.64 -24.42 5.91
C ALA A 292 -30.63 -24.37 7.06
N GLU A 293 -30.64 -25.42 7.86
CA GLU A 293 -29.64 -25.67 8.88
C GLU A 293 -29.10 -27.10 8.76
N LEU A 294 -27.82 -27.29 9.08
CA LEU A 294 -27.20 -28.61 9.08
C LEU A 294 -27.56 -29.39 10.35
N PHE A 295 -28.06 -30.61 10.18
CA PHE A 295 -28.36 -31.57 11.24
C PHE A 295 -27.61 -32.88 11.03
N GLU A 296 -27.28 -33.55 12.13
CA GLU A 296 -26.64 -34.87 12.11
C GLU A 296 -27.70 -35.97 11.99
N THR A 297 -27.45 -37.00 11.18
CA THR A 297 -28.36 -38.13 11.00
C THR A 297 -28.22 -39.16 12.12
N THR A 298 -29.32 -39.82 12.49
CA THR A 298 -29.34 -40.78 13.62
C THR A 298 -28.46 -42.00 13.39
N ASP A 299 -28.35 -42.46 12.14
CA ASP A 299 -27.62 -43.66 11.73
C ASP A 299 -26.23 -43.37 11.14
N GLY A 300 -25.86 -42.10 10.99
CA GLY A 300 -24.60 -41.67 10.40
C GLY A 300 -24.53 -41.75 8.87
N ASN A 301 -25.62 -42.11 8.20
CA ASN A 301 -25.69 -42.17 6.74
C ASN A 301 -26.29 -40.88 6.16
N PRO A 302 -25.95 -40.51 4.91
CA PRO A 302 -26.55 -39.35 4.27
C PRO A 302 -28.02 -39.63 3.92
N ILE A 303 -28.85 -38.59 4.01
CA ILE A 303 -30.21 -38.58 3.48
C ILE A 303 -30.19 -37.75 2.19
N ASP A 304 -30.65 -38.34 1.09
CA ASP A 304 -30.73 -37.66 -0.20
C ASP A 304 -31.77 -36.51 -0.16
N PHE A 305 -31.81 -35.66 -1.18
CA PHE A 305 -32.64 -34.46 -1.18
C PHE A 305 -34.13 -34.76 -1.40
N GLY A 306 -34.98 -33.89 -0.85
CA GLY A 306 -36.43 -33.92 -1.04
C GLY A 306 -37.18 -34.93 -0.16
N TYR A 307 -36.57 -35.40 0.93
CA TYR A 307 -37.24 -36.20 1.96
C TYR A 307 -37.71 -35.32 3.12
N PHE A 308 -38.90 -35.62 3.65
CA PHE A 308 -39.34 -35.09 4.93
C PHE A 308 -38.52 -35.72 6.05
N VAL A 309 -38.06 -34.88 6.98
CA VAL A 309 -37.30 -35.33 8.15
C VAL A 309 -37.92 -34.84 9.45
N THR A 310 -37.76 -35.65 10.48
CA THR A 310 -38.17 -35.32 11.85
C THR A 310 -36.99 -35.43 12.82
N LEU A 311 -37.17 -34.96 14.05
CA LEU A 311 -36.19 -35.01 15.11
C LEU A 311 -36.34 -36.29 15.94
N GLU A 312 -35.20 -36.91 16.24
CA GLU A 312 -35.06 -37.93 17.27
C GLU A 312 -33.93 -37.48 18.22
N GLY A 313 -34.32 -36.84 19.32
CA GLY A 313 -33.38 -36.09 20.16
C GLY A 313 -32.81 -34.87 19.40
N GLU A 314 -31.49 -34.79 19.29
CA GLU A 314 -30.77 -33.70 18.58
C GLU A 314 -30.48 -34.03 17.10
N LYS A 315 -30.83 -35.24 16.65
CA LYS A 315 -30.50 -35.77 15.32
C LYS A 315 -31.74 -35.88 14.44
N VAL A 316 -31.53 -36.03 13.14
CA VAL A 316 -32.60 -36.18 12.16
C VAL A 316 -32.67 -37.59 11.57
N ARG A 317 -33.89 -38.01 11.24
CA ARG A 317 -34.17 -39.19 10.43
C ARG A 317 -35.26 -38.89 9.42
N ILE A 318 -35.41 -39.76 8.42
CA ILE A 318 -36.56 -39.72 7.52
C ILE A 318 -37.84 -39.88 8.35
N ALA A 319 -38.83 -39.02 8.10
CA ALA A 319 -40.11 -39.04 8.77
C ALA A 319 -41.02 -40.15 8.21
N ASN A 320 -41.95 -40.64 9.02
CA ASN A 320 -42.98 -41.61 8.63
C ASN A 320 -44.40 -41.04 8.87
N ASP A 321 -45.43 -41.82 8.56
CA ASP A 321 -46.82 -41.35 8.60
C ASP A 321 -47.39 -41.14 10.02
N GLN A 322 -46.70 -41.66 11.05
CA GLN A 322 -47.01 -41.53 12.48
C GLN A 322 -46.30 -40.33 13.12
N ASP A 323 -45.38 -39.67 12.42
CA ASP A 323 -44.67 -38.50 12.95
C ASP A 323 -45.58 -37.26 12.91
N ASP A 324 -45.92 -36.75 14.08
CA ASP A 324 -46.75 -35.54 14.22
C ASP A 324 -45.97 -34.24 13.96
N TYR A 325 -44.65 -34.28 14.15
CA TYR A 325 -43.76 -33.13 13.95
C TYR A 325 -42.81 -33.39 12.79
N ILE A 326 -42.79 -32.48 11.83
CA ILE A 326 -41.84 -32.46 10.71
C ILE A 326 -40.96 -31.23 10.86
N LEU A 327 -39.65 -31.46 10.96
CA LEU A 327 -38.66 -30.39 11.08
C LEU A 327 -38.54 -29.61 9.76
N GLY A 328 -38.50 -30.32 8.65
CA GLY A 328 -38.31 -29.73 7.33
C GLY A 328 -38.04 -30.78 6.26
N ILE A 329 -37.42 -30.35 5.16
CA ILE A 329 -37.16 -31.16 3.97
C ILE A 329 -35.68 -31.09 3.64
N THR A 330 -35.03 -32.21 3.33
CA THR A 330 -33.61 -32.20 2.94
C THR A 330 -33.38 -31.34 1.70
N SER A 331 -32.55 -30.30 1.81
CA SER A 331 -32.33 -29.28 0.79
C SER A 331 -31.03 -29.51 0.02
N ALA A 332 -31.10 -29.38 -1.30
CA ALA A 332 -29.94 -29.46 -2.18
C ALA A 332 -29.21 -28.13 -2.38
N LYS A 333 -29.92 -27.01 -2.23
CA LYS A 333 -29.40 -25.67 -2.61
C LYS A 333 -29.99 -24.58 -1.70
N PRO A 334 -29.60 -24.56 -0.41
CA PRO A 334 -30.03 -23.51 0.50
C PRO A 334 -29.45 -22.16 0.11
N ALA A 335 -30.26 -21.10 0.23
CA ALA A 335 -29.83 -19.71 0.09
C ALA A 335 -29.04 -19.24 1.30
N PHE A 336 -29.37 -19.78 2.47
CA PHE A 336 -28.66 -19.56 3.71
C PHE A 336 -28.52 -20.91 4.43
N LEU A 337 -27.30 -21.27 4.81
CA LEU A 337 -27.00 -22.53 5.49
C LEU A 337 -26.38 -22.27 6.86
N SER A 338 -27.17 -22.48 7.90
CA SER A 338 -26.75 -22.33 9.28
C SER A 338 -26.04 -23.60 9.80
N ASN A 339 -25.26 -23.45 10.87
CA ASN A 339 -24.60 -24.55 11.59
C ASN A 339 -23.59 -25.37 10.75
N SER A 340 -23.05 -24.83 9.65
CA SER A 340 -22.09 -25.57 8.79
C SER A 340 -20.70 -25.75 9.41
N GLY A 341 -20.23 -24.75 10.15
CA GLY A 341 -18.90 -24.76 10.73
C GLY A 341 -17.79 -24.81 9.67
N ASP A 342 -17.97 -24.21 8.50
CA ASP A 342 -17.03 -24.38 7.37
C ASP A 342 -15.65 -23.73 7.60
N LEU A 343 -15.59 -22.65 8.39
CA LEU A 343 -14.36 -21.86 8.54
C LEU A 343 -13.41 -22.39 9.61
N ARG A 344 -13.86 -23.30 10.50
CA ARG A 344 -13.06 -23.79 11.62
C ARG A 344 -13.74 -24.93 12.38
N TRP A 345 -12.92 -25.63 13.18
CA TRP A 345 -13.41 -26.49 14.25
C TRP A 345 -14.42 -25.75 15.13
N LYS A 346 -15.62 -26.32 15.29
CA LYS A 346 -16.73 -25.70 16.06
C LYS A 346 -16.31 -25.23 17.46
N HIS A 347 -15.35 -25.93 18.08
CA HIS A 347 -14.88 -25.66 19.44
C HIS A 347 -13.42 -25.19 19.50
N LYS A 348 -12.90 -24.58 18.42
CA LYS A 348 -11.54 -24.01 18.43
C LYS A 348 -11.39 -22.92 19.51
N TYR A 349 -12.43 -22.13 19.74
CA TYR A 349 -12.45 -21.07 20.74
C TYR A 349 -13.39 -21.42 21.89
N LEU A 350 -13.09 -20.89 23.08
CA LEU A 350 -14.00 -20.95 24.21
C LEU A 350 -15.22 -20.07 23.96
N THR A 351 -16.38 -20.58 24.35
CA THR A 351 -17.64 -19.84 24.30
C THR A 351 -18.26 -19.76 25.68
N THR A 352 -19.10 -18.74 25.91
CA THR A 352 -19.97 -18.65 27.08
C THR A 352 -21.05 -19.75 27.04
N GLU A 353 -21.84 -19.86 28.11
CA GLU A 353 -22.98 -20.78 28.16
C GLU A 353 -24.05 -20.50 27.09
N TRP A 354 -24.06 -19.29 26.51
CA TRP A 354 -24.97 -18.86 25.45
C TRP A 354 -24.35 -18.94 24.04
N GLY A 355 -23.14 -19.50 23.91
CA GLY A 355 -22.47 -19.71 22.63
C GLY A 355 -21.66 -18.52 22.09
N GLU A 356 -21.57 -17.42 22.84
CA GLU A 356 -20.75 -16.27 22.46
C GLU A 356 -19.27 -16.58 22.63
N ILE A 357 -18.44 -16.24 21.63
CA ILE A 357 -16.99 -16.45 21.72
C ILE A 357 -16.41 -15.54 22.81
N MET A 358 -15.58 -16.13 23.68
CA MET A 358 -14.84 -15.39 24.69
C MET A 358 -13.61 -14.71 24.07
N TYR A 359 -13.34 -13.50 24.53
CA TYR A 359 -12.20 -12.69 24.10
C TYR A 359 -11.31 -12.34 25.29
N GLU A 360 -10.01 -12.23 25.03
CA GLU A 360 -9.03 -11.69 25.96
C GLU A 360 -8.31 -10.50 25.33
N ASP A 361 -7.96 -9.52 26.17
CA ASP A 361 -7.10 -8.41 25.78
C ASP A 361 -5.66 -8.77 26.13
N ILE A 362 -4.80 -8.87 25.13
CA ILE A 362 -3.37 -9.03 25.32
C ILE A 362 -2.65 -7.71 25.04
N VAL A 363 -1.54 -7.50 25.73
CA VAL A 363 -0.64 -6.37 25.46
C VAL A 363 0.49 -6.89 24.58
N LEU A 364 0.52 -6.44 23.33
CA LEU A 364 1.63 -6.68 22.42
C LEU A 364 2.75 -5.66 22.66
N PRO A 365 4.02 -6.09 22.69
CA PRO A 365 5.14 -5.19 22.81
C PRO A 365 5.24 -4.27 21.57
N PRO A 366 5.96 -3.14 21.70
CA PRO A 366 6.31 -2.33 20.54
C PRO A 366 7.14 -3.13 19.54
N ILE A 367 6.95 -2.84 18.25
CA ILE A 367 7.77 -3.34 17.15
C ILE A 367 8.87 -2.33 16.91
N PHE A 368 10.11 -2.81 16.78
CA PHE A 368 11.29 -1.98 16.55
C PHE A 368 11.89 -2.25 15.17
N ASP A 369 12.55 -1.25 14.60
CA ASP A 369 13.43 -1.42 13.45
C ASP A 369 14.78 -2.01 13.88
N ILE A 370 15.66 -2.21 12.90
CA ILE A 370 17.03 -2.72 13.13
C ILE A 370 17.88 -1.77 13.98
N ASP A 371 17.50 -0.49 14.05
CA ASP A 371 18.22 0.58 14.75
C ASP A 371 17.64 0.84 16.17
N GLY A 372 16.56 0.13 16.55
CA GLY A 372 15.92 0.22 17.86
C GLY A 372 14.87 1.34 17.98
N ASN A 373 14.46 1.96 16.88
CA ASN A 373 13.34 2.91 16.89
C ASN A 373 12.00 2.17 16.90
N VAL A 374 11.03 2.73 17.61
CA VAL A 374 9.67 2.15 17.66
C VAL A 374 8.97 2.41 16.34
N ILE A 375 8.74 1.35 15.57
CA ILE A 375 7.95 1.34 14.33
C ILE A 375 6.45 1.29 14.65
N ALA A 376 6.07 0.43 15.61
CA ALA A 376 4.69 0.33 16.08
C ALA A 376 4.71 0.35 17.61
N PRO A 377 3.96 1.25 18.27
CA PRO A 377 3.95 1.33 19.71
C PRO A 377 3.36 0.06 20.33
N GLN A 378 3.60 -0.10 21.63
CA GLN A 378 2.90 -1.09 22.43
C GLN A 378 1.38 -0.92 22.23
N ARG A 379 0.68 -2.03 21.99
CA ARG A 379 -0.75 -1.99 21.68
C ARG A 379 -1.51 -3.10 22.38
N LYS A 380 -2.81 -2.90 22.53
CA LYS A 380 -3.73 -3.92 23.03
C LYS A 380 -4.39 -4.60 21.85
N GLU A 381 -4.32 -5.92 21.79
CA GLU A 381 -5.04 -6.72 20.81
C GLU A 381 -6.11 -7.52 21.54
N ARG A 382 -7.35 -7.40 21.07
CA ARG A 382 -8.45 -8.24 21.52
C ARG A 382 -8.52 -9.47 20.62
N ARG A 383 -8.29 -10.65 21.19
CA ARG A 383 -8.27 -11.92 20.44
C ARG A 383 -9.19 -12.97 21.05
N GLN A 384 -9.54 -13.96 20.24
CA GLN A 384 -10.39 -15.07 20.65
C GLN A 384 -9.62 -16.04 21.56
N VAL A 385 -10.23 -16.45 22.68
CA VAL A 385 -9.60 -17.38 23.62
C VAL A 385 -9.62 -18.79 23.04
N ILE A 386 -8.44 -19.39 22.83
CA ILE A 386 -8.31 -20.76 22.31
C ILE A 386 -8.81 -21.76 23.35
N ASN A 387 -9.61 -22.73 22.92
CA ASN A 387 -10.04 -23.84 23.75
C ASN A 387 -8.84 -24.77 24.06
N PRO A 388 -8.47 -25.01 25.32
CA PRO A 388 -7.34 -25.89 25.67
C PRO A 388 -7.48 -27.33 25.18
N LYS A 389 -8.70 -27.76 24.84
CA LYS A 389 -8.98 -29.09 24.28
C LYS A 389 -8.81 -29.15 22.75
N TRP A 390 -8.58 -28.02 22.09
CA TRP A 390 -8.33 -27.98 20.66
C TRP A 390 -6.92 -28.49 20.35
N ASP A 391 -6.84 -29.40 19.38
CA ASP A 391 -5.59 -30.01 18.94
C ASP A 391 -5.28 -29.54 17.51
N PRO A 392 -4.23 -28.71 17.32
CA PRO A 392 -3.87 -28.18 16.00
C PRO A 392 -3.34 -29.25 15.03
N SER A 393 -2.97 -30.45 15.51
CA SER A 393 -2.47 -31.53 14.65
C SER A 393 -3.57 -32.31 13.95
N LYS A 394 -4.82 -32.17 14.41
CA LYS A 394 -5.97 -32.85 13.82
C LYS A 394 -6.57 -32.02 12.69
N GLU A 395 -6.63 -32.63 11.51
CA GLU A 395 -7.35 -32.06 10.38
C GLU A 395 -8.84 -31.96 10.69
N TYR A 396 -9.45 -30.83 10.33
CA TYR A 396 -10.87 -30.61 10.47
C TYR A 396 -11.58 -30.83 9.15
N ILE A 397 -12.57 -31.73 9.15
CA ILE A 397 -13.49 -31.91 8.04
C ILE A 397 -14.80 -31.14 8.36
N PRO A 398 -15.13 -30.08 7.62
CA PRO A 398 -16.39 -29.34 7.76
C PRO A 398 -17.62 -30.25 7.73
N ARG A 399 -18.70 -29.86 8.41
CA ARG A 399 -19.97 -30.64 8.39
C ARG A 399 -20.51 -30.81 6.99
N SER A 400 -20.40 -29.77 6.16
CA SER A 400 -20.80 -29.79 4.76
C SER A 400 -20.12 -30.88 3.92
N GLN A 401 -19.01 -31.44 4.40
CA GLN A 401 -18.24 -32.50 3.73
C GLN A 401 -18.37 -33.87 4.41
N ARG A 402 -19.19 -33.97 5.47
CA ARG A 402 -19.36 -35.19 6.26
C ARG A 402 -20.70 -35.86 5.94
N PRO A 403 -20.71 -37.16 5.63
CA PRO A 403 -21.91 -37.86 5.15
C PRO A 403 -23.04 -37.88 6.18
N GLU A 404 -22.72 -37.83 7.47
CA GLU A 404 -23.71 -37.81 8.54
C GLU A 404 -24.39 -36.45 8.73
N TRP A 405 -24.02 -35.40 7.99
CA TRP A 405 -24.63 -34.07 8.10
C TRP A 405 -25.45 -33.72 6.85
N VAL A 406 -26.73 -33.39 7.07
CA VAL A 406 -27.66 -33.05 5.98
C VAL A 406 -28.25 -31.66 6.18
N ALA A 407 -28.35 -30.90 5.09
CA ALA A 407 -29.01 -29.60 5.11
C ALA A 407 -30.53 -29.82 5.12
N VAL A 408 -31.21 -29.30 6.14
CA VAL A 408 -32.67 -29.39 6.27
C VAL A 408 -33.25 -28.01 6.04
N GLY A 409 -34.00 -27.87 4.94
CA GLY A 409 -34.77 -26.68 4.60
C GLY A 409 -35.99 -26.54 5.49
N ILE A 410 -36.00 -25.48 6.30
CA ILE A 410 -37.03 -25.20 7.31
C ILE A 410 -38.01 -24.13 6.81
N MET A 411 -37.60 -23.34 5.82
CA MET A 411 -38.45 -22.30 5.22
C MET A 411 -38.04 -22.04 3.78
N GLY A 412 -39.00 -21.96 2.86
CA GLY A 412 -38.74 -21.60 1.46
C GLY A 412 -39.52 -22.43 0.45
N GLN A 413 -39.12 -22.36 -0.82
CA GLN A 413 -39.71 -23.15 -1.90
C GLN A 413 -38.83 -24.37 -2.17
N LEU A 414 -39.28 -25.55 -1.72
CA LEU A 414 -38.48 -26.76 -1.72
C LEU A 414 -39.05 -27.82 -2.66
N LEU A 415 -38.16 -28.49 -3.39
CA LEU A 415 -38.49 -29.66 -4.16
C LEU A 415 -38.60 -30.86 -3.23
N VAL A 416 -39.65 -31.65 -3.41
CA VAL A 416 -39.96 -32.81 -2.58
C VAL A 416 -40.23 -34.00 -3.49
N ARG A 417 -39.77 -35.17 -3.06
CA ARG A 417 -40.17 -36.44 -3.67
C ARG A 417 -41.64 -36.70 -3.37
N ASP A 418 -42.37 -37.24 -4.33
CA ASP A 418 -43.77 -37.58 -4.13
C ASP A 418 -44.13 -38.94 -4.72
N ASP A 419 -45.20 -39.54 -4.20
CA ASP A 419 -45.73 -40.84 -4.64
C ASP A 419 -46.61 -40.74 -5.91
N GLY A 420 -46.69 -39.55 -6.51
CA GLY A 420 -47.50 -39.25 -7.69
C GLY A 420 -48.95 -38.85 -7.39
N THR A 421 -49.40 -38.88 -6.13
CA THR A 421 -50.79 -38.56 -5.76
C THR A 421 -51.02 -37.06 -5.55
N CYS A 422 -49.97 -36.31 -5.22
CA CYS A 422 -50.04 -34.90 -4.88
C CYS A 422 -50.55 -34.05 -6.05
N GLN A 423 -51.45 -33.10 -5.79
CA GLN A 423 -52.03 -32.24 -6.83
C GLN A 423 -51.60 -30.78 -6.63
N PRO A 424 -51.25 -30.04 -7.70
CA PRO A 424 -51.09 -28.59 -7.63
C PRO A 424 -52.34 -27.95 -7.04
N ASN A 425 -52.15 -26.94 -6.21
CA ASN A 425 -53.23 -26.32 -5.43
C ASN A 425 -53.94 -27.25 -4.42
N GLY A 426 -53.34 -28.39 -4.08
CA GLY A 426 -53.71 -29.23 -2.96
C GLY A 426 -52.77 -29.08 -1.76
N TYR A 427 -52.84 -30.05 -0.85
CA TYR A 427 -51.89 -30.23 0.25
C TYR A 427 -51.26 -31.62 0.18
N CYS A 428 -50.07 -31.74 0.75
CA CYS A 428 -49.40 -33.02 0.94
C CYS A 428 -48.84 -33.15 2.35
N LYS A 429 -48.70 -34.39 2.81
CA LYS A 429 -47.96 -34.73 4.03
C LYS A 429 -46.98 -35.87 3.73
N GLN A 430 -46.10 -36.18 4.68
CA GLN A 430 -45.22 -37.33 4.59
C GLN A 430 -46.01 -38.65 4.68
N ASN A 431 -45.59 -39.65 3.90
CA ASN A 431 -45.98 -41.06 4.07
C ASN A 431 -44.93 -41.82 4.88
N ASP A 432 -45.05 -43.16 4.95
CA ASP A 432 -44.12 -44.05 5.66
C ASP A 432 -42.68 -44.05 5.13
N GLU A 433 -42.48 -43.58 3.90
CA GLU A 433 -41.16 -43.49 3.25
C GLU A 433 -40.58 -42.07 3.33
N GLY A 434 -41.24 -41.15 4.03
CA GLY A 434 -40.84 -39.74 4.15
C GLY A 434 -40.91 -38.96 2.84
N ILE A 435 -41.73 -39.40 1.90
CA ILE A 435 -42.04 -38.67 0.66
C ILE A 435 -43.46 -38.11 0.72
N ALA A 436 -43.78 -37.16 -0.17
CA ALA A 436 -45.08 -36.50 -0.19
C ALA A 436 -46.19 -37.42 -0.72
N THR A 437 -47.30 -37.47 0.01
CA THR A 437 -48.56 -38.08 -0.39
C THR A 437 -49.72 -37.09 -0.23
N LEU A 438 -50.79 -37.27 -1.01
CA LEU A 438 -51.96 -36.41 -1.00
C LEU A 438 -52.59 -36.32 0.39
N ALA A 439 -52.86 -35.11 0.84
CA ALA A 439 -53.51 -34.86 2.12
C ALA A 439 -54.47 -33.67 2.05
N ASN A 440 -55.33 -33.56 3.07
CA ASN A 440 -56.23 -32.42 3.24
C ASN A 440 -55.59 -31.26 4.01
N TYR A 441 -54.42 -31.47 4.59
CA TYR A 441 -53.63 -30.50 5.36
C TYR A 441 -52.14 -30.82 5.22
N GLY A 442 -51.26 -29.93 5.69
CA GLY A 442 -49.81 -30.08 5.59
C GLY A 442 -49.18 -29.02 4.68
N TYR A 443 -48.27 -29.42 3.81
CA TYR A 443 -47.52 -28.52 2.95
C TYR A 443 -48.29 -28.16 1.67
N ARG A 444 -48.24 -26.88 1.29
CA ARG A 444 -48.93 -26.38 0.12
C ARG A 444 -48.19 -26.79 -1.15
N VAL A 445 -48.84 -27.53 -2.04
CA VAL A 445 -48.26 -27.91 -3.34
C VAL A 445 -48.42 -26.78 -4.35
N MET A 446 -47.30 -26.19 -4.78
CA MET A 446 -47.28 -25.10 -5.76
C MET A 446 -47.43 -25.61 -7.18
N LYS A 447 -46.61 -26.60 -7.56
CA LYS A 447 -46.61 -27.20 -8.89
C LYS A 447 -45.96 -28.57 -8.86
N ARG A 448 -46.25 -29.38 -9.88
CA ARG A 448 -45.53 -30.60 -10.19
C ARG A 448 -44.34 -30.27 -11.10
N THR A 449 -43.17 -30.80 -10.79
CA THR A 449 -41.94 -30.60 -11.59
C THR A 449 -41.51 -31.88 -12.31
N GLY A 450 -42.02 -33.05 -11.90
CA GLY A 450 -41.83 -34.32 -12.58
C GLY A 450 -42.84 -35.39 -12.14
N PRO A 451 -42.72 -36.63 -12.63
CA PRO A 451 -43.62 -37.72 -12.26
C PRO A 451 -43.67 -37.98 -10.75
N ASN A 452 -42.51 -37.90 -10.08
CA ASN A 452 -42.34 -38.20 -8.65
C ASN A 452 -41.69 -37.02 -7.90
N GLN A 453 -41.96 -35.78 -8.36
CA GLN A 453 -41.42 -34.58 -7.75
C GLN A 453 -42.40 -33.40 -7.84
N ILE A 454 -42.55 -32.71 -6.71
CA ILE A 454 -43.36 -31.51 -6.57
C ILE A 454 -42.53 -30.38 -5.95
N LEU A 455 -42.99 -29.14 -6.16
CA LEU A 455 -42.52 -27.96 -5.44
C LEU A 455 -43.55 -27.59 -4.38
N VAL A 456 -43.09 -27.48 -3.14
CA VAL A 456 -43.93 -27.05 -2.00
C VAL A 456 -43.39 -25.75 -1.39
N VAL A 457 -44.24 -25.04 -0.67
CA VAL A 457 -43.79 -23.99 0.26
C VAL A 457 -43.69 -24.59 1.65
N VAL A 458 -42.48 -24.56 2.22
CA VAL A 458 -42.24 -24.85 3.63
C VAL A 458 -42.32 -23.54 4.39
N ASN A 459 -43.21 -23.49 5.37
CA ASN A 459 -43.36 -22.36 6.29
C ASN A 459 -43.44 -22.96 7.70
N PRO A 460 -42.65 -22.49 8.69
CA PRO A 460 -42.87 -22.87 10.07
C PRO A 460 -44.31 -22.50 10.45
N ALA A 461 -45.06 -23.47 10.97
CA ALA A 461 -46.42 -23.26 11.45
C ALA A 461 -46.43 -22.52 12.79
#